data_AF-A0A1H7Y8V3-F1
#
_entry.id   AF-A0A1H7Y8V3-F1
#
_cell.length_a   1.000
_cell.length_b   1.000
_cell.length_c   1.000
_cell.angle_alpha   90.00
_cell.angle_beta   90.00
_cell.angle_gamma   90.00
#
_symmetry.space_group_name_H-M   'P 1'
#
loop_
_entity.id
_entity.type
_entity.pdbx_description
1 polymer ?
#
loop_
_entity_poly.entity_id
_entity_poly.type
_entity_poly.pdbx_seq_one_letter_code
_entity_poly.pdbx_strand_id
1 'polypeptide(L)'
;MTVMQPPGRGGRRERGMRDKQERIFRAAADSFAERGFERVTTQEIAERADVATGTVFRYAASKAELLLMVYNEELRAALELGEQRARSRQGVVSAVVSMVLPMVEQAERHAENAAVYQRELLFGAPDDKYRAAGLALVARLEQLITERLVAEAARRGLPADRDHALLAAGSVFAATHLVLARAYTGAHQGRDPVADLSAQVRQIVSGYLAVAGARRPGGSSPESQMSPRGRGDRLEAGNADLVIEAVPEVLTVKRGDLREARPAGAAAGDLRDRLVDSPAQRHEGLHPTAPPLPGAAHPEPGMTS
;
A
#
# COMPACT_ATOMS: atom_id res chain seq x y z
N MET A 1 -30.25 3.55 -53.15
CA MET A 1 -28.82 3.21 -53.01
C MET A 1 -28.32 3.76 -51.70
N THR A 2 -28.20 2.93 -50.67
CA THR A 2 -27.65 3.31 -49.36
C THR A 2 -26.13 3.36 -49.47
N VAL A 3 -25.55 4.54 -49.33
CA VAL A 3 -24.10 4.73 -49.31
C VAL A 3 -23.54 4.12 -48.03
N MET A 4 -22.86 2.99 -48.17
CA MET A 4 -22.11 2.33 -47.09
C MET A 4 -20.84 3.16 -46.85
N GLN A 5 -20.83 3.94 -45.76
CA GLN A 5 -19.61 4.65 -45.35
C GLN A 5 -18.48 3.65 -45.04
N PRO A 6 -17.25 3.87 -45.52
CA PRO A 6 -16.13 3.01 -45.17
C PRO A 6 -15.78 3.16 -43.69
N PRO A 7 -15.33 2.10 -43.00
CA PRO A 7 -14.96 2.17 -41.59
C PRO A 7 -13.85 3.21 -41.39
N GLY A 8 -14.18 4.28 -40.66
CA GLY A 8 -13.36 5.47 -40.51
C GLY A 8 -11.96 5.17 -39.94
N ARG A 9 -10.97 5.94 -40.41
CA ARG A 9 -9.57 5.93 -39.97
C ARG A 9 -9.39 6.06 -38.44
N GLY A 10 -10.40 6.59 -37.73
CA GLY A 10 -10.45 6.68 -36.26
C GLY A 10 -10.40 5.31 -35.57
N GLY A 11 -11.21 4.34 -36.02
CA GLY A 11 -11.27 3.03 -35.38
C GLY A 11 -9.98 2.22 -35.49
N ARG A 12 -9.22 2.35 -36.59
CA ARG A 12 -7.92 1.66 -36.75
C ARG A 12 -6.84 2.29 -35.87
N ARG A 13 -6.82 3.62 -35.75
CA ARG A 13 -5.86 4.36 -34.91
C ARG A 13 -6.13 4.11 -33.42
N GLU A 14 -7.39 4.15 -33.00
CA GLU A 14 -7.81 3.86 -31.62
C GLU A 14 -7.47 2.41 -31.22
N ARG A 15 -7.76 1.43 -32.09
CA ARG A 15 -7.37 0.03 -31.84
C ARG A 15 -5.86 -0.12 -31.71
N GLY A 16 -5.08 0.50 -32.60
CA GLY A 16 -3.62 0.46 -32.52
C GLY A 16 -3.04 1.19 -31.29
N MET A 17 -3.72 2.23 -30.80
CA MET A 17 -3.33 2.91 -29.55
C MET A 17 -3.61 2.03 -28.32
N ARG A 18 -4.77 1.37 -28.28
CA ARG A 18 -5.16 0.44 -27.20
C ARG A 18 -4.25 -0.78 -27.15
N ASP A 19 -3.93 -1.36 -28.31
CA ASP A 19 -3.01 -2.49 -28.41
C ASP A 19 -1.62 -2.15 -27.85
N LYS A 20 -1.06 -1.00 -28.24
CA LYS A 20 0.23 -0.53 -27.69
C LYS A 20 0.17 -0.28 -26.19
N GLN A 21 -0.92 0.32 -25.70
CA GLN A 21 -1.11 0.55 -24.27
C GLN A 21 -1.11 -0.76 -23.49
N GLU A 22 -1.84 -1.77 -23.99
CA GLU A 22 -1.92 -3.10 -23.39
C GLU A 22 -0.54 -3.79 -23.37
N ARG A 23 0.22 -3.75 -24.47
CA ARG A 23 1.57 -4.32 -24.52
C ARG A 23 2.53 -3.64 -23.53
N ILE A 24 2.48 -2.31 -23.44
CA ILE A 24 3.29 -1.54 -22.47
C ILE A 24 2.88 -1.89 -21.04
N PHE A 25 1.58 -1.98 -20.77
CA PHE A 25 1.06 -2.37 -19.46
C PHE A 25 1.59 -3.74 -19.05
N ARG A 26 1.43 -4.77 -19.90
CA ARG A 26 1.90 -6.13 -19.60
C ARG A 26 3.42 -6.19 -19.41
N ALA A 27 4.18 -5.55 -20.29
CA ALA A 27 5.64 -5.50 -20.17
C ALA A 27 6.10 -4.83 -18.87
N ALA A 28 5.44 -3.75 -18.45
CA ALA A 28 5.71 -3.07 -17.19
C ALA A 28 5.33 -3.95 -15.99
N ALA A 29 4.13 -4.55 -16.01
CA ALA A 29 3.63 -5.41 -14.95
C ALA A 29 4.57 -6.60 -14.70
N ASP A 30 4.91 -7.34 -15.76
CA ASP A 30 5.84 -8.45 -15.66
C ASP A 30 7.21 -8.01 -15.14
N SER A 31 7.74 -6.91 -15.69
CA SER A 31 9.08 -6.42 -15.30
C SER A 31 9.14 -6.04 -13.82
N PHE A 32 8.12 -5.33 -13.32
CA PHE A 32 8.06 -4.93 -11.91
C PHE A 32 7.82 -6.12 -10.99
N ALA A 33 7.00 -7.10 -11.40
CA ALA A 33 6.76 -8.31 -10.62
C ALA A 33 8.02 -9.19 -10.53
N GLU A 34 8.76 -9.34 -11.63
CA GLU A 34 9.96 -10.18 -11.70
C GLU A 34 11.18 -9.53 -11.03
N ARG A 35 11.37 -8.22 -11.22
CA ARG A 35 12.63 -7.54 -10.91
C ARG A 35 12.52 -6.38 -9.94
N GLY A 36 11.32 -5.98 -9.51
CA GLY A 36 11.13 -4.82 -8.64
C GLY A 36 11.36 -3.49 -9.36
N PHE A 37 10.93 -2.40 -8.74
CA PHE A 37 10.99 -1.06 -9.30
C PHE A 37 12.41 -0.60 -9.62
N GLU A 38 13.37 -0.79 -8.71
CA GLU A 38 14.73 -0.25 -8.80
C GLU A 38 15.49 -0.80 -10.00
N ARG A 39 15.38 -2.11 -10.25
CA ARG A 39 16.16 -2.81 -11.29
C ARG A 39 15.58 -2.70 -12.70
N VAL A 40 14.38 -2.16 -12.86
CA VAL A 40 13.71 -2.04 -14.15
C VAL A 40 13.96 -0.66 -14.75
N THR A 41 14.17 -0.59 -16.07
CA THR A 41 14.25 0.67 -16.82
C THR A 41 13.09 0.82 -17.82
N THR A 42 12.78 2.06 -18.20
CA THR A 42 11.76 2.34 -19.22
C THR A 42 12.17 1.82 -20.61
N GLN A 43 13.47 1.73 -20.88
CA GLN A 43 14.00 1.15 -22.12
C GLN A 43 13.71 -0.36 -22.19
N GLU A 44 14.03 -1.12 -21.13
CA GLU A 44 13.73 -2.56 -21.10
C GLU A 44 12.23 -2.84 -21.24
N ILE A 45 11.38 -2.01 -20.61
CA ILE A 45 9.92 -2.11 -20.79
C ILE A 45 9.53 -1.86 -22.25
N ALA A 46 10.14 -0.86 -22.91
CA ALA A 46 9.88 -0.58 -24.31
C ALA A 46 10.28 -1.76 -25.22
N GLU A 47 11.47 -2.32 -24.99
CA GLU A 47 11.99 -3.49 -25.71
C GLU A 47 11.06 -4.71 -25.51
N ARG A 48 10.68 -5.02 -24.26
CA ARG A 48 9.76 -6.12 -23.96
C ARG A 48 8.36 -5.90 -24.54
N ALA A 49 7.91 -4.65 -24.61
CA ALA A 49 6.63 -4.28 -25.23
C ALA A 49 6.71 -4.16 -26.77
N ASP A 50 7.88 -4.40 -27.38
CA ASP A 50 8.11 -4.26 -28.83
C ASP A 50 7.74 -2.86 -29.36
N VAL A 51 8.04 -1.80 -28.59
CA VAL A 51 7.82 -0.40 -28.98
C VAL A 51 9.09 0.42 -28.87
N ALA A 52 9.17 1.53 -29.61
CA ALA A 52 10.22 2.53 -29.36
C ALA A 52 10.06 3.15 -27.97
N THR A 53 11.16 3.48 -27.29
CA THR A 53 11.13 4.11 -25.95
C THR A 53 10.32 5.42 -25.93
N GLY A 54 10.40 6.24 -26.98
CA GLY A 54 9.57 7.44 -27.14
C GLY A 54 8.06 7.15 -27.20
N THR A 55 7.66 5.94 -27.59
CA THR A 55 6.26 5.51 -27.53
C THR A 55 5.81 5.28 -26.08
N VAL A 56 6.67 4.74 -25.21
CA VAL A 56 6.36 4.57 -23.78
C VAL A 56 6.11 5.91 -23.11
N PHE A 57 6.96 6.90 -23.39
CA PHE A 57 6.83 8.27 -22.85
C PHE A 57 5.53 9.00 -23.26
N ARG A 58 4.83 8.53 -24.30
CA ARG A 58 3.49 9.04 -24.65
C ARG A 58 2.40 8.55 -23.69
N TYR A 59 2.62 7.41 -23.03
CA TYR A 59 1.65 6.83 -22.10
C TYR A 59 1.94 7.20 -20.65
N ALA A 60 3.23 7.17 -20.28
CA ALA A 60 3.73 7.49 -18.95
C ALA A 60 5.05 8.26 -19.07
N ALA A 61 5.13 9.45 -18.49
CA ALA A 61 6.32 10.30 -18.60
C ALA A 61 7.50 9.81 -17.75
N SER A 62 7.25 8.90 -16.81
CA SER A 62 8.27 8.35 -15.91
C SER A 62 8.07 6.86 -15.62
N LYS A 63 9.11 6.22 -15.07
CA LYS A 63 9.02 4.86 -14.52
C LYS A 63 8.00 4.78 -13.38
N ALA A 64 7.89 5.84 -12.58
CA ALA A 64 6.91 5.95 -11.50
C ALA A 64 5.46 5.97 -12.03
N GLU A 65 5.19 6.68 -13.12
CA GLU A 65 3.89 6.66 -13.78
C GLU A 65 3.53 5.28 -14.34
N LEU A 66 4.51 4.54 -14.89
CA LEU A 66 4.30 3.14 -15.30
C LEU A 66 3.96 2.25 -14.11
N LEU A 67 4.62 2.45 -12.97
CA LEU A 67 4.32 1.71 -11.76
C LEU A 67 2.90 2.04 -11.27
N LEU A 68 2.51 3.32 -11.18
CA LEU A 68 1.15 3.73 -10.82
C LEU A 68 0.11 3.11 -11.76
N MET A 69 0.36 3.13 -13.06
CA MET A 69 -0.51 2.51 -14.06
C MET A 69 -0.76 1.02 -13.77
N VAL A 70 0.29 0.25 -13.47
CA VAL A 70 0.20 -1.17 -13.16
C VAL A 70 -0.46 -1.42 -11.80
N TYR A 71 0.06 -0.80 -10.75
CA TYR A 71 -0.39 -1.03 -9.38
C TYR A 71 -1.83 -0.58 -9.14
N ASN A 72 -2.34 0.39 -9.92
CA ASN A 72 -3.75 0.77 -9.86
C ASN A 72 -4.69 -0.38 -10.26
N GLU A 73 -4.30 -1.23 -11.23
CA GLU A 73 -5.08 -2.43 -11.57
C GLU A 73 -5.05 -3.45 -10.44
N GLU A 74 -3.89 -3.65 -9.82
CA GLU A 74 -3.75 -4.54 -8.65
C GLU A 74 -4.57 -4.04 -7.46
N LEU A 75 -4.52 -2.73 -7.17
CA LEU A 75 -5.30 -2.10 -6.12
C LEU A 75 -6.81 -2.22 -6.40
N ARG A 76 -7.24 -2.04 -7.65
CA ARG A 76 -8.64 -2.23 -8.04
C ARG A 76 -9.10 -3.66 -7.79
N ALA A 77 -8.32 -4.65 -8.21
CA ALA A 77 -8.62 -6.06 -7.97
C ALA A 77 -8.65 -6.40 -6.46
N ALA A 78 -7.71 -5.85 -5.68
CA ALA A 78 -7.68 -6.02 -4.23
C ALA A 78 -8.93 -5.43 -3.55
N LEU A 79 -9.35 -4.24 -3.97
CA LEU A 79 -10.56 -3.58 -3.46
C LEU A 79 -11.82 -4.39 -3.81
N GLU A 80 -11.96 -4.84 -5.05
CA GLU A 80 -13.09 -5.67 -5.47
C GLU A 80 -13.17 -6.99 -4.70
N LEU A 81 -12.04 -7.67 -4.52
CA LEU A 81 -11.96 -8.89 -3.70
C LEU A 81 -12.33 -8.61 -2.24
N GLY A 82 -11.85 -7.50 -1.68
CA GLY A 82 -12.14 -7.10 -0.30
C GLY A 82 -13.62 -6.80 -0.09
N GLU A 83 -14.23 -6.07 -1.04
CA GLU A 83 -15.66 -5.79 -1.05
C GLU A 83 -16.48 -7.10 -1.09
N GLN A 84 -16.12 -8.03 -1.97
CA GLN A 84 -16.78 -9.34 -2.06
C GLN A 84 -16.66 -10.13 -0.75
N ARG A 85 -15.45 -10.22 -0.18
CA ARG A 85 -15.20 -10.90 1.11
C ARG A 85 -16.03 -10.28 2.22
N ALA A 86 -16.12 -8.95 2.27
CA ALA A 86 -16.83 -8.21 3.32
C ALA A 86 -18.34 -8.43 3.33
N ARG A 87 -18.98 -8.66 2.17
CA ARG A 87 -20.45 -8.91 2.07
C ARG A 87 -20.90 -10.10 2.91
N SER A 88 -20.05 -11.13 3.04
CA SER A 88 -20.35 -12.34 3.81
C SER A 88 -20.15 -12.19 5.34
N ARG A 89 -19.59 -11.06 5.80
CA ARG A 89 -19.22 -10.87 7.21
C ARG A 89 -20.35 -10.24 8.00
N GLN A 90 -20.79 -10.89 9.07
CA GLN A 90 -21.82 -10.34 9.97
C GLN A 90 -21.28 -9.19 10.84
N GLY A 91 -20.05 -9.28 11.33
CA GLY A 91 -19.45 -8.25 12.19
C GLY A 91 -18.84 -7.10 11.40
N VAL A 92 -19.12 -5.86 11.80
CA VAL A 92 -18.57 -4.64 11.16
C VAL A 92 -17.04 -4.64 11.14
N VAL A 93 -16.38 -5.00 12.25
CA VAL A 93 -14.91 -5.06 12.33
C VAL A 93 -14.36 -6.07 11.34
N SER A 94 -14.90 -7.30 11.33
CA SER A 94 -14.47 -8.33 10.38
C SER A 94 -14.74 -7.97 8.93
N ALA A 95 -15.81 -7.20 8.66
CA ALA A 95 -16.13 -6.72 7.33
C ALA A 95 -15.09 -5.69 6.87
N VAL A 96 -14.80 -4.67 7.69
CA VAL A 96 -13.80 -3.63 7.38
C VAL A 96 -12.40 -4.23 7.23
N VAL A 97 -11.99 -5.14 8.12
CA VAL A 97 -10.71 -5.88 7.97
C VAL A 97 -10.69 -6.66 6.66
N SER A 98 -11.79 -7.32 6.29
CA SER A 98 -11.86 -8.07 5.02
C SER A 98 -11.75 -7.16 3.78
N MET A 99 -12.15 -5.88 3.87
CA MET A 99 -12.01 -4.91 2.78
C MET A 99 -10.56 -4.53 2.50
N VAL A 100 -9.75 -4.38 3.56
CA VAL A 100 -8.36 -3.88 3.45
C VAL A 100 -7.32 -5.00 3.36
N LEU A 101 -7.64 -6.19 3.85
CA LEU A 101 -6.68 -7.30 3.93
C LEU A 101 -6.06 -7.70 2.57
N PRO A 102 -6.79 -7.73 1.44
CA PRO A 102 -6.18 -8.01 0.15
C PRO A 102 -5.06 -7.03 -0.23
N MET A 103 -5.14 -5.77 0.22
CA MET A 103 -4.08 -4.78 -0.04
C MET A 103 -2.81 -5.11 0.73
N VAL A 104 -2.95 -5.62 1.96
CA VAL A 104 -1.84 -6.11 2.79
C VAL A 104 -1.20 -7.34 2.17
N GLU A 105 -2.02 -8.33 1.78
CA GLU A 105 -1.56 -9.56 1.11
C GLU A 105 -0.79 -9.25 -0.18
N GLN A 106 -1.22 -8.26 -0.97
CA GLN A 106 -0.51 -7.84 -2.19
C GLN A 106 0.80 -7.11 -1.89
N ALA A 107 0.80 -6.19 -0.93
CA ALA A 107 2.01 -5.45 -0.56
C ALA A 107 3.11 -6.36 0.01
N GLU A 108 2.75 -7.42 0.73
CA GLU A 108 3.72 -8.41 1.22
C GLU A 108 4.45 -9.15 0.09
N ARG A 109 3.79 -9.41 -1.05
CA ARG A 109 4.41 -10.10 -2.20
C ARG A 109 5.45 -9.22 -2.90
N HIS A 110 5.20 -7.92 -2.96
CA HIS A 110 6.03 -6.95 -3.69
C HIS A 110 6.28 -5.68 -2.86
N ALA A 111 6.89 -5.85 -1.68
CA ALA A 111 7.06 -4.77 -0.70
C ALA A 111 7.77 -3.52 -1.26
N GLU A 112 8.78 -3.70 -2.12
CA GLU A 112 9.46 -2.62 -2.82
C GLU A 112 8.50 -1.81 -3.70
N ASN A 113 7.74 -2.49 -4.57
CA ASN A 113 6.79 -1.83 -5.47
C ASN A 113 5.66 -1.14 -4.68
N ALA A 114 5.18 -1.77 -3.62
CA ALA A 114 4.16 -1.20 -2.74
C ALA A 114 4.64 0.10 -2.09
N ALA A 115 5.87 0.13 -1.58
CA ALA A 115 6.44 1.32 -0.96
C ALA A 115 6.62 2.47 -1.95
N VAL A 116 7.11 2.18 -3.17
CA VAL A 116 7.23 3.19 -4.23
C VAL A 116 5.85 3.69 -4.66
N TYR A 117 4.88 2.79 -4.85
CA TYR A 117 3.51 3.17 -5.17
C TYR A 117 2.91 4.09 -4.10
N GLN A 118 3.08 3.77 -2.82
CA GLN A 118 2.62 4.61 -1.71
C GLN A 118 3.27 5.99 -1.71
N ARG A 119 4.59 6.07 -1.94
CA ARG A 119 5.32 7.34 -2.02
C ARG A 119 4.77 8.21 -3.15
N GLU A 120 4.59 7.64 -4.33
CA GLU A 120 4.08 8.37 -5.50
C GLU A 120 2.60 8.74 -5.35
N LEU A 121 1.79 7.87 -4.74
CA LEU A 121 0.39 8.18 -4.46
C LEU A 121 0.25 9.39 -3.53
N LEU A 122 1.06 9.45 -2.46
CA LEU A 122 1.00 10.54 -1.48
C LEU A 122 1.69 11.82 -1.98
N PHE A 123 2.91 11.70 -2.52
CA PHE A 123 3.81 12.83 -2.77
C PHE A 123 4.18 13.04 -4.25
N GLY A 124 3.58 12.27 -5.17
CA GLY A 124 3.79 12.41 -6.60
C GLY A 124 3.13 13.67 -7.20
N ALA A 125 3.35 13.88 -8.50
CA ALA A 125 2.90 15.07 -9.22
C ALA A 125 1.37 15.25 -9.15
N PRO A 126 0.83 16.45 -8.81
CA PRO A 126 -0.61 16.67 -8.68
C PRO A 126 -1.43 16.42 -9.97
N ASP A 127 -0.81 16.61 -11.13
CA ASP A 127 -1.41 16.51 -12.46
C ASP A 127 -1.22 15.14 -13.13
N ASP A 128 -0.56 14.18 -12.45
CA ASP A 128 -0.43 12.81 -12.92
C ASP A 128 -1.79 12.08 -12.89
N LYS A 129 -2.27 11.72 -14.08
CA LYS A 129 -3.54 10.99 -14.28
C LYS A 129 -3.58 9.64 -13.57
N TYR A 130 -2.46 8.92 -13.47
CA TYR A 130 -2.39 7.62 -12.80
C TYR A 130 -2.41 7.79 -11.28
N ARG A 131 -1.75 8.83 -10.76
CA ARG A 131 -1.89 9.21 -9.36
C ARG A 131 -3.34 9.57 -9.03
N ALA A 132 -3.98 10.39 -9.84
CA ALA A 132 -5.39 10.76 -9.67
C ALA A 132 -6.31 9.53 -9.69
N ALA A 133 -6.06 8.56 -10.59
CA ALA A 133 -6.78 7.29 -10.62
C ALA A 133 -6.57 6.45 -9.35
N GLY A 134 -5.35 6.41 -8.81
CA GLY A 134 -5.05 5.75 -7.54
C GLY A 134 -5.78 6.40 -6.36
N LEU A 135 -5.80 7.73 -6.28
CA LEU A 135 -6.54 8.47 -5.23
C LEU A 135 -8.04 8.21 -5.33
N ALA A 136 -8.60 8.05 -6.53
CA ALA A 136 -9.99 7.67 -6.71
C ALA A 136 -10.30 6.26 -6.17
N LEU A 137 -9.35 5.32 -6.26
CA LEU A 137 -9.48 3.99 -5.64
C LEU A 137 -9.46 4.07 -4.10
N VAL A 138 -8.63 4.94 -3.53
CA VAL A 138 -8.62 5.22 -2.08
C VAL A 138 -9.97 5.79 -1.64
N ALA A 139 -10.47 6.82 -2.33
CA ALA A 139 -11.78 7.41 -2.04
C ALA A 139 -12.92 6.37 -2.12
N ARG A 140 -12.85 5.44 -3.10
CA ARG A 140 -13.81 4.34 -3.21
C ARG A 140 -13.75 3.40 -2.00
N LEU A 141 -12.56 3.04 -1.52
CA LEU A 141 -12.39 2.22 -0.33
C LEU A 141 -12.97 2.92 0.91
N GLU A 142 -12.65 4.20 1.10
CA GLU A 142 -13.17 5.00 2.22
C GLU A 142 -14.70 5.08 2.19
N GLN A 143 -15.29 5.24 1.00
CA GLN A 143 -16.73 5.22 0.82
C GLN A 143 -17.34 3.88 1.23
N LEU A 144 -16.76 2.75 0.79
CA LEU A 144 -17.25 1.40 1.16
C LEU A 144 -17.21 1.18 2.67
N ILE A 145 -16.14 1.62 3.33
CA ILE A 145 -16.01 1.54 4.80
C ILE A 145 -17.06 2.45 5.46
N THR A 146 -17.21 3.68 4.99
CA THR A 146 -18.19 4.66 5.49
C THR A 146 -19.61 4.09 5.44
N GLU A 147 -20.01 3.54 4.29
CA GLU A 147 -21.33 2.92 4.09
C GLU A 147 -21.54 1.75 5.06
N ARG A 148 -20.49 0.94 5.27
CA ARG A 148 -20.55 -0.18 6.21
C ARG A 148 -20.73 0.27 7.66
N LEU A 149 -20.03 1.32 8.07
CA LEU A 149 -20.13 1.90 9.42
C LEU A 149 -21.51 2.52 9.66
N VAL A 150 -22.01 3.29 8.69
CA VAL A 150 -23.35 3.90 8.74
C VAL A 150 -24.44 2.84 8.85
N ALA A 151 -24.37 1.78 8.02
CA ALA A 151 -25.33 0.67 8.09
C ALA A 151 -25.31 -0.03 9.46
N GLU A 152 -24.12 -0.18 10.05
CA GLU A 152 -23.96 -0.76 11.38
C GLU A 152 -24.55 0.14 12.49
N ALA A 153 -24.34 1.45 12.42
CA ALA A 153 -24.92 2.40 13.37
C ALA A 153 -26.46 2.36 13.31
N ALA A 154 -27.03 2.39 12.10
CA ALA A 154 -28.47 2.29 11.87
C ALA A 154 -29.04 0.97 12.44
N ARG A 155 -28.38 -0.16 12.19
CA ARG A 155 -28.76 -1.48 12.74
C ARG A 155 -28.79 -1.51 14.27
N ARG A 156 -28.00 -0.68 14.94
CA ARG A 156 -27.96 -0.54 16.41
C ARG A 156 -28.90 0.55 16.95
N GLY A 157 -29.69 1.21 16.09
CA GLY A 157 -30.51 2.35 16.49
C GLY A 157 -29.67 3.52 17.01
N LEU A 158 -28.52 3.76 16.38
CA LEU A 158 -27.64 4.91 16.63
C LEU A 158 -27.75 5.91 15.47
N PRO A 159 -27.49 7.21 15.71
CA PRO A 159 -27.35 8.20 14.66
C PRO A 159 -26.34 7.77 13.58
N ALA A 160 -26.76 7.80 12.33
CA ALA A 160 -25.96 7.51 11.15
C ALA A 160 -25.11 8.72 10.73
N ASP A 161 -24.22 9.18 11.61
CA ASP A 161 -23.35 10.33 11.36
C ASP A 161 -22.31 9.98 10.27
N ARG A 162 -22.55 10.48 9.05
CA ARG A 162 -21.74 10.15 7.88
C ARG A 162 -20.37 10.80 7.91
N ASP A 163 -20.26 12.00 8.47
CA ASP A 163 -18.99 12.74 8.52
C ASP A 163 -18.02 12.04 9.49
N HIS A 164 -18.52 11.58 10.64
CA HIS A 164 -17.70 10.79 11.58
C HIS A 164 -17.35 9.41 11.02
N ALA A 165 -18.24 8.81 10.23
CA ALA A 165 -17.94 7.55 9.54
C ALA A 165 -16.85 7.74 8.48
N LEU A 166 -16.85 8.87 7.76
CA LEU A 166 -15.81 9.23 6.80
C LEU A 166 -14.45 9.44 7.48
N LEU A 167 -14.41 10.15 8.61
CA LEU A 167 -13.18 10.30 9.41
C LEU A 167 -12.65 8.95 9.92
N ALA A 168 -13.54 8.06 10.36
CA ALA A 168 -13.18 6.71 10.76
C ALA A 168 -12.63 5.89 9.58
N ALA A 169 -13.23 6.02 8.38
CA ALA A 169 -12.74 5.37 7.17
C ALA A 169 -11.33 5.86 6.78
N GLY A 170 -11.09 7.17 6.81
CA GLY A 170 -9.76 7.74 6.58
C GLY A 170 -8.72 7.29 7.63
N SER A 171 -9.15 7.13 8.88
CA SER A 171 -8.29 6.57 9.95
C SER A 171 -7.93 5.11 9.69
N VAL A 172 -8.86 4.30 9.15
CA VAL A 172 -8.59 2.91 8.74
C VAL A 172 -7.62 2.88 7.56
N PHE A 173 -7.77 3.79 6.59
CA PHE A 173 -6.82 3.91 5.48
C PHE A 173 -5.42 4.26 5.99
N ALA A 174 -5.28 5.22 6.90
CA ALA A 174 -4.00 5.58 7.51
C ALA A 174 -3.35 4.41 8.28
N ALA A 175 -4.14 3.68 9.07
CA ALA A 175 -3.67 2.48 9.78
C ALA A 175 -3.21 1.38 8.81
N THR A 176 -3.97 1.16 7.74
CA THR A 176 -3.61 0.20 6.68
C THR A 176 -2.32 0.63 6.01
N HIS A 177 -2.17 1.92 5.65
CA HIS A 177 -0.99 2.46 5.00
C HIS A 177 0.30 2.20 5.82
N LEU A 178 0.25 2.42 7.14
CA LEU A 178 1.37 2.13 8.02
C LEU A 178 1.72 0.64 8.04
N VAL A 179 0.73 -0.25 7.96
CA VAL A 179 0.96 -1.70 7.89
C VAL A 179 1.64 -2.09 6.58
N LEU A 180 1.22 -1.54 5.45
CA LEU A 180 1.87 -1.78 4.15
C LEU A 180 3.34 -1.31 4.16
N ALA A 181 3.61 -0.15 4.78
CA ALA A 181 4.96 0.38 4.89
C ALA A 181 5.90 -0.49 5.75
N ARG A 182 5.37 -1.28 6.71
CA ARG A 182 6.18 -2.20 7.53
C ARG A 182 6.85 -3.28 6.69
N ALA A 183 6.16 -3.77 5.64
CA ALA A 183 6.70 -4.81 4.77
C ALA A 183 8.02 -4.39 4.10
N TYR A 184 8.16 -3.09 3.79
CA TYR A 184 9.38 -2.53 3.20
C TYR A 184 10.40 -2.07 4.25
N THR A 185 9.94 -1.39 5.30
CA THR A 185 10.84 -0.77 6.29
C THR A 185 11.40 -1.75 7.32
N GLY A 186 10.78 -2.93 7.48
CA GLY A 186 11.10 -3.86 8.56
C GLY A 186 10.76 -3.32 9.95
N ALA A 187 9.98 -2.24 10.05
CA ALA A 187 9.56 -1.67 11.32
C ALA A 187 8.67 -2.63 12.11
N HIS A 188 8.75 -2.57 13.45
CA HIS A 188 7.93 -3.38 14.36
C HIS A 188 8.09 -4.91 14.18
N GLN A 189 9.33 -5.37 14.01
CA GLN A 189 9.64 -6.80 13.94
C GLN A 189 9.06 -7.58 15.14
N GLY A 190 8.55 -8.78 14.87
CA GLY A 190 7.94 -9.65 15.88
C GLY A 190 6.47 -9.38 16.21
N ARG A 191 5.83 -8.38 15.56
CA ARG A 191 4.38 -8.18 15.62
C ARG A 191 3.70 -8.71 14.37
N ASP A 192 2.51 -9.30 14.55
CA ASP A 192 1.66 -9.71 13.44
C ASP A 192 0.94 -8.48 12.83
N PRO A 193 1.23 -8.09 11.57
CA PRO A 193 0.66 -6.92 10.93
C PRO A 193 -0.88 -7.00 10.81
N VAL A 194 -1.42 -8.20 10.57
CA VAL A 194 -2.86 -8.41 10.39
C VAL A 194 -3.59 -8.35 11.72
N ALA A 195 -2.98 -8.91 12.78
CA ALA A 195 -3.51 -8.79 14.14
C ALA A 195 -3.52 -7.33 14.61
N ASP A 196 -2.43 -6.59 14.39
CA ASP A 196 -2.31 -5.18 14.73
C ASP A 196 -3.34 -4.33 13.96
N LEU A 197 -3.53 -4.59 12.67
CA LEU A 197 -4.54 -3.90 11.85
C LEU A 197 -5.95 -4.19 12.37
N SER A 198 -6.24 -5.45 12.70
CA SER A 198 -7.54 -5.86 13.25
C SER A 198 -7.85 -5.18 14.59
N ALA A 199 -6.84 -5.02 15.45
CA ALA A 199 -6.97 -4.30 16.71
C ALA A 199 -7.22 -2.80 16.49
N GLN A 200 -6.48 -2.16 15.58
CA GLN A 200 -6.68 -0.75 15.23
C GLN A 200 -8.07 -0.50 14.63
N VAL A 201 -8.51 -1.33 13.68
CA VAL A 201 -9.87 -1.25 13.10
C VAL A 201 -10.93 -1.39 14.20
N ARG A 202 -10.75 -2.31 15.14
CA ARG A 202 -11.68 -2.46 16.28
C ARG A 202 -11.75 -1.18 17.12
N GLN A 203 -10.61 -0.56 17.43
CA GLN A 203 -10.57 0.68 18.19
C GLN A 203 -11.27 1.83 17.45
N ILE A 204 -11.00 1.99 16.15
CA ILE A 204 -11.61 3.02 15.30
C ILE A 204 -13.13 2.83 15.21
N VAL A 205 -13.58 1.60 14.93
CA VAL A 205 -15.02 1.27 14.86
C VAL A 205 -15.71 1.52 16.20
N SER A 206 -15.07 1.13 17.31
CA SER A 206 -15.62 1.34 18.65
C SER A 206 -15.73 2.83 18.97
N GLY A 207 -14.73 3.62 18.61
CA GLY A 207 -14.74 5.08 18.74
C GLY A 207 -15.88 5.73 17.95
N TYR A 208 -16.05 5.35 16.68
CA TYR A 208 -17.17 5.83 15.85
C TYR A 208 -18.54 5.55 16.50
N LEU A 209 -18.77 4.30 16.92
CA LEU A 209 -20.04 3.90 17.52
C LEU A 209 -20.29 4.56 18.88
N ALA A 210 -19.25 4.83 19.67
CA ALA A 210 -19.35 5.55 20.93
C ALA A 210 -19.76 7.02 20.72
N VAL A 211 -19.13 7.71 19.76
CA VAL A 211 -19.49 9.09 19.39
C VAL A 211 -20.93 9.16 18.87
N ALA A 212 -21.35 8.20 18.05
CA ALA A 212 -22.73 8.11 17.58
C ALA A 212 -23.71 7.92 18.75
N GLY A 213 -23.37 7.05 19.71
CA GLY A 213 -24.20 6.81 20.90
C GLY A 213 -24.36 8.00 21.84
N ALA A 214 -23.31 8.81 22.00
CA ALA A 214 -23.36 10.02 22.83
C ALA A 214 -24.32 11.10 22.28
N ARG A 215 -24.61 11.07 20.97
CA ARG A 215 -25.52 12.02 20.29
C ARG A 215 -26.99 11.60 20.30
N ARG A 216 -27.38 10.58 21.08
CA ARG A 216 -28.78 10.15 21.15
C ARG A 216 -29.68 11.32 21.59
N PRO A 217 -30.72 11.68 20.81
CA PRO A 217 -31.68 12.71 21.21
C PRO A 217 -32.51 12.16 22.38
N GLY A 218 -32.12 12.52 23.60
CA GLY A 218 -32.76 12.04 24.83
C GLY A 218 -31.84 11.93 26.05
N GLY A 219 -30.52 12.04 25.88
CA GLY A 219 -29.61 12.26 27.00
C GLY A 219 -29.62 13.72 27.40
N SER A 220 -30.33 14.07 28.47
CA SER A 220 -30.21 15.38 29.11
C SER A 220 -28.74 15.64 29.47
N SER A 221 -28.07 16.56 28.76
CA SER A 221 -26.78 17.09 29.19
C SER A 221 -26.90 17.65 30.62
N PRO A 222 -25.93 17.41 31.52
CA PRO A 222 -25.94 18.00 32.87
C PRO A 222 -25.75 19.52 32.89
N GLU A 223 -25.48 20.15 31.74
CA GLU A 223 -25.09 21.56 31.63
C GLU A 223 -26.24 22.56 31.81
N SER A 224 -27.50 22.12 31.89
CA SER A 224 -28.65 23.03 32.02
C SER A 224 -28.92 23.57 33.43
N GLN A 225 -28.01 23.39 34.39
CA GLN A 225 -28.15 23.92 35.77
C GLN A 225 -27.22 25.09 36.12
N MET A 226 -26.58 25.76 35.16
CA MET A 226 -25.87 27.01 35.47
C MET A 226 -26.68 28.23 35.01
N SER A 227 -27.48 28.74 35.94
CA SER A 227 -28.22 30.01 35.81
C SER A 227 -27.24 31.20 35.73
N PRO A 228 -27.51 32.23 34.90
CA PRO A 228 -26.55 33.30 34.64
C PRO A 228 -26.62 34.39 35.73
N ARG A 229 -25.49 34.70 36.34
CA ARG A 229 -25.30 35.96 37.08
C ARG A 229 -24.22 36.79 36.41
N GLY A 230 -24.60 37.99 35.97
CA GLY A 230 -23.77 39.19 36.15
C GLY A 230 -22.88 39.65 34.99
N ARG A 231 -23.50 40.12 33.90
CA ARG A 231 -23.32 41.44 33.28
C ARG A 231 -21.97 42.20 33.41
N GLY A 232 -21.40 42.59 32.26
CA GLY A 232 -20.39 43.66 32.05
C GLY A 232 -19.14 43.08 31.38
N ASP A 233 -18.70 43.42 30.17
CA ASP A 233 -18.85 44.65 29.41
C ASP A 233 -18.87 44.41 27.89
N ARG A 234 -19.47 45.39 27.22
CA ARG A 234 -19.53 45.57 25.78
C ARG A 234 -18.18 46.15 25.30
N LEU A 235 -17.47 45.46 24.41
CA LEU A 235 -16.53 46.08 23.48
C LEU A 235 -16.68 45.46 22.08
N GLU A 236 -16.57 46.34 21.09
CA GLU A 236 -17.03 46.22 19.73
C GLU A 236 -16.18 45.31 18.83
N ALA A 237 -16.76 45.01 17.66
CA ALA A 237 -16.21 44.23 16.58
C ALA A 237 -14.91 44.83 15.98
N GLY A 238 -13.96 43.95 15.65
CA GLY A 238 -12.79 44.24 14.84
C GLY A 238 -12.30 42.96 14.15
N ASN A 239 -12.20 43.01 12.83
CA ASN A 239 -11.79 41.94 11.91
C ASN A 239 -10.37 41.39 12.18
N ALA A 240 -10.18 40.14 11.74
CA ALA A 240 -8.94 39.52 11.23
C ALA A 240 -7.71 39.46 12.17
N ASP A 241 -7.35 38.24 12.60
CA ASP A 241 -6.18 37.52 12.07
C ASP A 241 -5.92 36.26 12.90
N LEU A 242 -5.91 35.11 12.21
CA LEU A 242 -5.55 33.83 12.79
C LEU A 242 -4.02 33.78 12.91
N VAL A 243 -3.50 34.07 14.09
CA VAL A 243 -2.08 33.87 14.41
C VAL A 243 -1.81 32.37 14.47
N ILE A 244 -1.12 31.84 13.45
CA ILE A 244 -0.48 30.53 13.50
C ILE A 244 0.75 30.68 14.39
N GLU A 245 0.69 30.18 15.62
CA GLU A 245 1.87 30.06 16.47
C GLU A 245 2.87 29.06 15.87
N ALA A 246 4.14 29.44 15.95
CA ALA A 246 5.26 28.86 15.24
C ALA A 246 5.56 27.39 15.60
N VAL A 247 5.85 26.59 14.56
CA VAL A 247 6.48 25.27 14.66
C VAL A 247 7.97 25.48 14.98
N PRO A 248 8.56 24.81 16.00
CA PRO A 248 9.99 24.98 16.29
C PRO A 248 10.88 24.35 15.20
N GLU A 249 12.01 25.03 15.01
CA GLU A 249 13.04 24.89 13.98
C GLU A 249 13.56 23.46 13.74
N VAL A 250 13.72 23.13 12.46
CA VAL A 250 14.34 21.90 11.95
C VAL A 250 15.84 21.91 12.27
N LEU A 251 16.32 20.85 12.93
CA LEU A 251 17.75 20.52 13.05
C LEU A 251 18.39 20.44 11.65
N THR A 252 19.16 21.45 11.29
CA THR A 252 19.99 21.46 10.09
C THR A 252 21.26 20.65 10.34
N VAL A 253 21.27 19.39 9.90
CA VAL A 253 22.52 18.60 9.85
C VAL A 253 23.34 19.09 8.64
N LYS A 254 24.49 19.71 8.91
CA LYS A 254 25.44 20.12 7.87
C LYS A 254 25.99 18.90 7.13
N ARG A 255 26.16 19.06 5.81
CA ARG A 255 26.60 18.06 4.82
C ARG A 255 28.05 17.51 5.01
N GLY A 256 28.62 17.60 6.21
CA GLY A 256 30.01 17.21 6.52
C GLY A 256 30.20 15.94 7.37
N ASP A 257 29.18 15.48 8.10
CA ASP A 257 29.39 14.51 9.19
C ASP A 257 28.93 13.06 8.88
N LEU A 258 28.66 12.72 7.61
CA LEU A 258 28.29 11.36 7.18
C LEU A 258 29.49 10.54 6.66
N ARG A 259 30.63 10.62 7.33
CA ARG A 259 31.74 9.67 7.15
C ARG A 259 32.11 9.06 8.48
N GLU A 260 31.34 8.06 8.89
CA GLU A 260 31.77 6.85 9.62
C GLU A 260 30.55 6.14 10.20
N ALA A 261 29.85 5.39 9.35
CA ALA A 261 28.98 4.30 9.79
C ALA A 261 29.24 3.12 8.85
N ARG A 262 30.30 2.36 9.14
CA ARG A 262 30.48 1.03 8.54
C ARG A 262 29.32 0.14 9.02
N PRO A 263 28.65 -0.63 8.15
CA PRO A 263 27.84 -1.74 8.60
C PRO A 263 28.76 -2.83 9.16
N ALA A 264 28.57 -3.16 10.43
CA ALA A 264 29.27 -4.27 11.08
C ALA A 264 28.76 -5.60 10.53
N GLY A 265 29.68 -6.36 9.91
CA GLY A 265 29.80 -7.81 10.10
C GLY A 265 28.73 -8.70 9.47
N ALA A 266 28.97 -9.09 8.22
CA ALA A 266 28.62 -10.44 7.78
C ALA A 266 29.40 -11.46 8.62
N ALA A 267 28.69 -12.40 9.25
CA ALA A 267 29.25 -13.63 9.77
C ALA A 267 28.20 -14.74 9.63
N ALA A 268 28.05 -15.24 8.39
CA ALA A 268 27.51 -16.57 8.15
C ALA A 268 28.66 -17.56 8.40
N GLY A 269 28.82 -17.96 9.65
CA GLY A 269 29.77 -18.95 10.10
C GLY A 269 29.04 -20.03 10.89
N ASP A 270 28.94 -21.20 10.29
CA ASP A 270 29.00 -22.51 10.93
C ASP A 270 28.00 -22.81 12.07
N LEU A 271 26.85 -23.39 11.71
CA LEU A 271 25.96 -24.10 12.63
C LEU A 271 25.83 -25.57 12.20
N ARG A 272 26.96 -26.24 11.99
CA ARG A 272 27.07 -27.70 11.84
C ARG A 272 28.10 -28.24 12.83
N ASP A 273 27.85 -28.05 14.11
CA ASP A 273 28.33 -29.01 15.12
C ASP A 273 27.68 -28.72 16.47
N ARG A 274 27.50 -29.80 17.25
CA ARG A 274 26.97 -29.86 18.63
C ARG A 274 25.47 -30.07 18.77
N LEU A 275 25.04 -31.31 18.57
CA LEU A 275 24.36 -32.06 19.63
C LEU A 275 24.40 -33.56 19.29
N VAL A 276 25.50 -34.20 19.68
CA VAL A 276 25.57 -35.65 19.93
C VAL A 276 25.80 -35.79 21.43
N ASP A 277 24.77 -36.22 22.15
CA ASP A 277 24.91 -37.37 23.04
C ASP A 277 23.58 -38.12 23.22
N SER A 278 23.71 -39.43 23.03
CA SER A 278 22.77 -40.55 22.84
C SER A 278 21.96 -40.94 24.11
N PRO A 279 21.13 -42.04 24.16
CA PRO A 279 20.80 -43.03 23.12
C PRO A 279 19.34 -43.56 23.03
N ALA A 280 19.14 -44.34 21.96
CA ALA A 280 18.24 -45.50 21.81
C ALA A 280 16.89 -45.27 21.11
N GLN A 281 16.79 -45.62 19.83
CA GLN A 281 16.34 -46.96 19.39
C GLN A 281 16.47 -47.11 17.86
N ARG A 282 16.59 -48.36 17.43
CA ARG A 282 17.04 -48.85 16.11
C ARG A 282 15.93 -48.69 15.06
N HIS A 283 16.28 -48.42 13.81
CA HIS A 283 15.89 -49.25 12.66
C HIS A 283 16.61 -48.80 11.37
N GLU A 284 16.79 -49.78 10.49
CA GLU A 284 17.67 -49.82 9.33
C GLU A 284 17.25 -48.95 8.13
N GLY A 285 18.26 -48.53 7.36
CA GLY A 285 18.28 -48.74 5.90
C GLY A 285 17.61 -47.69 5.00
N LEU A 286 18.42 -46.85 4.34
CA LEU A 286 18.61 -46.75 2.88
C LEU A 286 19.08 -45.34 2.48
N HIS A 287 20.28 -45.27 1.89
CA HIS A 287 20.78 -44.11 1.13
C HIS A 287 20.12 -44.03 -0.25
N PRO A 288 20.05 -42.82 -0.83
CA PRO A 288 20.74 -42.63 -2.12
C PRO A 288 21.58 -41.34 -2.19
N THR A 289 22.66 -41.47 -2.96
CA THR A 289 23.77 -40.54 -3.20
C THR A 289 23.44 -39.40 -4.19
N ALA A 290 24.01 -38.21 -3.96
CA ALA A 290 24.03 -37.08 -4.89
C ALA A 290 25.29 -37.10 -5.80
N PRO A 291 25.26 -36.51 -7.02
CA PRO A 291 26.36 -36.55 -7.99
C PRO A 291 27.41 -35.45 -7.76
N PRO A 292 28.68 -35.64 -8.20
CA PRO A 292 29.75 -34.66 -8.00
C PRO A 292 29.81 -33.58 -9.12
N LEU A 293 30.30 -32.40 -8.74
CA LEU A 293 30.60 -31.25 -9.62
C LEU A 293 31.99 -31.39 -10.30
N PRO A 294 32.20 -30.79 -11.49
CA PRO A 294 33.44 -30.94 -12.27
C PRO A 294 34.59 -30.04 -11.76
N GLY A 295 35.79 -30.64 -11.69
CA GLY A 295 37.02 -30.04 -11.16
C GLY A 295 37.86 -29.24 -12.16
N ALA A 296 38.71 -28.38 -11.60
CA ALA A 296 39.73 -27.60 -12.30
C ALA A 296 41.13 -28.21 -12.11
N ALA A 297 41.80 -28.43 -13.25
CA ALA A 297 43.22 -28.34 -13.57
C ALA A 297 44.31 -29.00 -12.69
N HIS A 298 45.08 -29.89 -13.32
CA HIS A 298 46.53 -30.05 -13.09
C HIS A 298 47.29 -30.14 -14.44
N PRO A 299 48.54 -29.64 -14.53
CA PRO A 299 49.31 -29.54 -15.79
C PRO A 299 50.20 -30.76 -16.07
N GLU A 300 50.46 -31.05 -17.34
CA GLU A 300 51.41 -32.08 -17.80
C GLU A 300 52.86 -31.56 -17.95
N PRO A 301 53.87 -32.44 -17.82
CA PRO A 301 55.29 -32.09 -17.83
C PRO A 301 55.89 -32.10 -19.25
N GLY A 302 56.93 -31.29 -19.44
CA GLY A 302 57.62 -31.12 -20.72
C GLY A 302 58.56 -32.26 -21.13
N MET A 303 58.91 -32.26 -22.41
CA MET A 303 60.16 -32.81 -22.92
C MET A 303 60.72 -31.91 -24.02
N THR A 304 61.95 -31.44 -23.80
CA THR A 304 62.87 -30.95 -24.83
C THR A 304 63.59 -32.13 -25.46
N SER A 305 63.52 -32.28 -26.77
CA SER A 305 64.67 -32.21 -27.70
C SER A 305 64.22 -32.32 -29.14
#